data_AF-A0A350XFI4-F1
#
_entry.id   AF-A0A350XFI4-F1
#
_cell.length_a   1.000
_cell.length_b   1.000
_cell.length_c   1.000
_cell.angle_alpha   90.00
_cell.angle_beta   90.00
_cell.angle_gamma   90.00
#
_symmetry.space_group_name_H-M   'P 1'
#
loop_
_entity.id
_entity.type
_entity.pdbx_description
1 polymer ?
#
loop_
_entity_poly.entity_id
_entity_poly.type
_entity_poly.pdbx_seq_one_letter_code
_entity_poly.pdbx_strand_id
1 'polypeptide(L)'
;MQKRLLHLEDIQKTNSPEQVATLFQKLGYNVSCQLLDIGDLQLPERSAKAVNRVYLIANQGDAELQVFLFQLHPNEWISLGAVTHRMQAIANNICKRASYFLLLGTKDYRQLMLVSPCKSFDAQMNLKLNIHKCLINVADPSYYDLNRLEKIAAFNLSPQTIYQIQQSALRFGKYQRKFETLDSVRIYLQEIGRIQLLKTSEEIALARQVAQLEELDHIRKELQKTLQRK
;
A
#
# COMPACT_ATOMS: atom_id res chain seq x y z
N MET A 1 14.61 -10.67 -16.02
CA MET A 1 13.29 -10.62 -15.36
C MET A 1 13.55 -10.48 -13.87
N GLN A 2 13.17 -9.38 -13.23
CA GLN A 2 13.38 -9.21 -11.78
C GLN A 2 12.47 -10.22 -11.06
N LYS A 3 13.05 -11.06 -10.19
CA LYS A 3 12.30 -12.07 -9.43
C LYS A 3 11.35 -11.35 -8.47
N ARG A 4 10.04 -11.58 -8.61
CA ARG A 4 9.02 -11.07 -7.68
C ARG A 4 9.26 -11.70 -6.30
N LEU A 5 9.12 -10.89 -5.26
CA LEU A 5 9.24 -11.30 -3.86
C LEU A 5 7.89 -11.76 -3.32
N LEU A 6 6.81 -11.12 -3.78
CA LEU A 6 5.45 -11.39 -3.35
C LEU A 6 4.55 -11.79 -4.53
N HIS A 7 3.52 -12.57 -4.22
CA HIS A 7 2.39 -12.84 -5.11
C HIS A 7 1.09 -12.27 -4.53
N LEU A 8 0.07 -12.06 -5.38
CA LEU A 8 -1.22 -11.52 -4.91
C LEU A 8 -1.86 -12.42 -3.84
N GLU A 9 -1.70 -13.74 -3.96
CA GLU A 9 -2.16 -14.69 -2.95
C GLU A 9 -1.54 -14.48 -1.57
N ASP A 10 -0.29 -14.01 -1.51
CA ASP A 10 0.39 -13.75 -0.24
C ASP A 10 -0.29 -12.62 0.52
N ILE A 11 -0.77 -11.62 -0.22
CA ILE A 11 -1.55 -10.52 0.35
C ILE A 11 -2.94 -11.04 0.73
N GLN A 12 -3.66 -11.72 -0.16
CA GLN A 12 -5.02 -12.23 0.10
C GLN A 12 -5.11 -13.13 1.33
N LYS A 13 -4.06 -13.92 1.59
CA LYS A 13 -3.99 -14.81 2.75
C LYS A 13 -3.71 -14.08 4.06
N THR A 14 -3.50 -12.76 4.07
CA THR A 14 -3.16 -11.98 5.27
C THR A 14 -4.42 -11.66 6.11
N ASN A 15 -4.88 -12.61 6.91
CA ASN A 15 -6.04 -12.48 7.81
C ASN A 15 -5.72 -12.57 9.32
N SER A 16 -4.45 -12.71 9.68
CA SER A 16 -3.98 -12.83 11.07
C SER A 16 -2.67 -12.06 11.28
N PRO A 17 -2.27 -11.75 12.54
CA PRO A 17 -0.98 -11.11 12.80
C PRO A 17 0.21 -11.99 12.37
N GLU A 18 0.09 -13.31 12.47
CA GLU A 18 1.12 -14.26 12.03
C GLU A 18 1.30 -14.22 10.51
N GLN A 19 0.21 -14.04 9.76
CA GLN A 19 0.30 -13.91 8.30
C GLN A 19 0.82 -12.53 7.88
N VAL A 20 0.50 -11.47 8.63
CA VAL A 20 1.18 -10.16 8.46
C VAL A 20 2.69 -10.33 8.70
N ALA A 21 3.09 -11.05 9.74
CA ALA A 21 4.50 -11.36 9.97
C ALA A 21 5.09 -12.17 8.82
N THR A 22 4.41 -13.21 8.33
CA THR A 22 4.85 -14.00 7.17
C THR A 22 5.05 -13.13 5.92
N LEU A 23 4.15 -12.17 5.67
CA LEU A 23 4.29 -11.19 4.59
C LEU A 23 5.56 -10.35 4.75
N PHE A 24 5.82 -9.84 5.96
CA PHE A 24 7.02 -9.06 6.25
C PHE A 24 8.30 -9.91 6.22
N GLN A 25 8.23 -11.19 6.57
CA GLN A 25 9.35 -12.13 6.45
C GLN A 25 9.75 -12.30 4.97
N LYS A 26 8.78 -12.44 4.07
CA LYS A 26 9.01 -12.47 2.61
C LYS A 26 9.61 -11.18 2.06
N LEU A 27 9.38 -10.05 2.74
CA LEU A 27 9.99 -8.77 2.43
C LEU A 27 11.39 -8.60 3.05
N GLY A 28 11.91 -9.61 3.76
CA GLY A 28 13.25 -9.59 4.35
C GLY A 28 13.32 -8.92 5.73
N TYR A 29 12.19 -8.81 6.44
CA TYR A 29 12.18 -8.31 7.81
C TYR A 29 12.50 -9.41 8.83
N ASN A 30 13.19 -9.03 9.91
CA ASN A 30 13.38 -9.87 11.09
C ASN A 30 12.09 -9.91 11.91
N VAL A 31 11.27 -10.93 11.68
CA VAL A 31 9.92 -11.04 12.26
C VAL A 31 9.93 -11.67 13.65
N SER A 32 9.07 -11.18 14.53
CA SER A 32 8.87 -11.73 15.88
C SER A 32 7.40 -12.06 16.19
N CYS A 33 6.46 -11.29 15.63
CA CYS A 33 5.02 -11.47 15.86
C CYS A 33 4.61 -11.59 17.33
N GLN A 34 5.09 -10.66 18.16
CA GLN A 34 4.85 -10.67 19.61
C GLN A 34 3.64 -9.80 19.97
N LEU A 35 2.67 -10.34 20.72
CA LEU A 35 1.60 -9.56 21.33
C LEU A 35 2.18 -8.65 22.43
N LEU A 36 1.79 -7.38 22.43
CA LEU A 36 2.24 -6.38 23.40
C LEU A 36 1.08 -5.93 24.29
N ASP A 37 1.42 -5.52 25.52
CA ASP A 37 0.51 -4.74 26.32
C ASP A 37 0.39 -3.31 25.75
N ILE A 38 -0.83 -2.82 25.63
CA ILE A 38 -1.11 -1.45 25.18
C ILE A 38 -0.58 -0.45 26.21
N GLY A 39 -0.56 -0.82 27.50
CA GLY A 39 0.00 0.00 28.58
C GLY A 39 1.48 0.35 28.37
N ASP A 40 2.26 -0.60 27.87
CA ASP A 40 3.70 -0.43 27.60
C ASP A 40 3.99 0.57 26.48
N LEU A 41 2.99 0.86 25.63
CA LEU A 41 3.12 1.84 24.56
C LEU A 41 2.97 3.27 25.07
N GLN A 42 2.48 3.48 26.30
CA GLN A 42 2.25 4.79 26.92
C GLN A 42 1.45 5.75 26.03
N LEU A 43 0.49 5.19 25.29
CA LEU A 43 -0.41 5.95 24.43
C LEU A 43 -1.35 6.82 25.29
N PRO A 44 -1.77 8.01 24.81
CA PRO A 44 -2.82 8.77 25.47
C PRO A 44 -4.08 7.93 25.60
N GLU A 45 -4.88 8.15 26.65
CA GLU A 45 -6.06 7.34 26.97
C GLU A 45 -7.00 7.15 25.77
N ARG A 46 -7.26 8.22 25.02
CA ARG A 46 -8.08 8.19 23.80
C ARG A 46 -7.51 7.29 22.70
N SER A 47 -6.19 7.16 22.60
CA SER A 47 -5.52 6.27 21.63
C SER A 47 -5.41 4.85 22.13
N ALA A 48 -5.16 4.64 23.43
CA ALA A 48 -5.20 3.32 24.04
C ALA A 48 -6.58 2.68 23.89
N LYS A 49 -7.65 3.41 24.21
CA LYS A 49 -9.05 2.97 24.03
C LYS A 49 -9.48 2.75 22.58
N ALA A 50 -8.70 3.22 21.61
CA ALA A 50 -8.99 3.03 20.18
C ALA A 50 -8.40 1.73 19.62
N VAL A 51 -7.55 1.06 20.40
CA VAL A 51 -6.77 -0.11 19.98
C VAL A 51 -7.26 -1.32 20.75
N ASN A 52 -7.64 -2.38 20.03
CA ASN A 52 -8.00 -3.67 20.61
C ASN A 52 -6.75 -4.46 21.04
N ARG A 53 -5.77 -4.53 20.13
CA ARG A 53 -4.53 -5.32 20.30
C ARG A 53 -3.39 -4.67 19.53
N VAL A 54 -2.16 -4.85 20.02
CA VAL A 54 -0.94 -4.44 19.33
C VAL A 54 0.04 -5.58 19.26
N TYR A 55 0.67 -5.72 18.10
CA TYR A 55 1.71 -6.71 17.87
C TYR A 55 2.99 -6.05 17.39
N LEU A 56 4.14 -6.45 17.94
CA LEU A 56 5.44 -6.23 17.31
C LEU A 56 5.61 -7.27 16.20
N ILE A 57 5.45 -6.85 14.95
CA ILE A 57 5.54 -7.72 13.78
C ILE A 57 6.99 -8.01 13.44
N ALA A 58 7.84 -6.99 13.46
CA ALA A 58 9.26 -7.12 13.14
C ALA A 58 10.12 -6.14 13.94
N ASN A 59 11.37 -6.55 14.18
CA ASN A 59 12.37 -5.79 14.91
C ASN A 59 13.73 -5.88 14.19
N GLN A 60 14.23 -4.76 13.72
CA GLN A 60 15.47 -4.65 12.94
C GLN A 60 16.53 -3.86 13.70
N GLY A 61 17.78 -4.33 13.63
CA GLY A 61 18.94 -3.68 14.23
C GLY A 61 18.77 -3.41 15.71
N ASP A 62 18.40 -4.42 16.50
CA ASP A 62 18.23 -4.30 17.96
C ASP A 62 17.36 -3.12 18.39
N ALA A 63 16.11 -3.08 17.89
CA ALA A 63 15.14 -2.01 18.11
C ALA A 63 15.45 -0.64 17.46
N GLU A 64 16.41 -0.58 16.52
CA GLU A 64 16.59 0.60 15.66
C GLU A 64 15.38 0.84 14.74
N LEU A 65 14.76 -0.22 14.19
CA LEU A 65 13.52 -0.11 13.42
C LEU A 65 12.50 -1.16 13.83
N GLN A 66 11.31 -0.72 14.22
CA GLN A 66 10.23 -1.59 14.69
C GLN A 66 9.00 -1.47 13.79
N VAL A 67 8.35 -2.60 13.52
CA VAL A 67 7.08 -2.66 12.79
C VAL A 67 5.99 -3.07 13.76
N PHE A 68 5.03 -2.17 14.01
CA PHE A 68 3.90 -2.46 14.90
C PHE A 68 2.61 -2.64 14.10
N LEU A 69 1.78 -3.60 14.50
CA LEU A 69 0.42 -3.78 13.99
C LEU A 69 -0.60 -3.42 15.06
N PHE A 70 -1.41 -2.42 14.79
CA PHE A 70 -2.53 -1.98 15.60
C PHE A 70 -3.83 -2.54 15.02
N GLN A 71 -4.49 -3.41 15.78
CA GLN A 71 -5.89 -3.74 15.54
C GLN A 71 -6.75 -2.65 16.18
N LEU A 72 -7.42 -1.84 15.36
CA LEU A 72 -8.24 -0.72 15.81
C LEU A 72 -9.71 -1.15 16.01
N HIS A 73 -10.42 -0.44 16.88
CA HIS A 73 -11.86 -0.57 16.95
C HIS A 73 -12.53 -0.14 15.63
N PRO A 74 -13.63 -0.78 15.21
CA PRO A 74 -14.35 -0.43 13.98
C PRO A 74 -14.73 1.06 13.90
N ASN A 75 -15.02 1.69 15.04
CA ASN A 75 -15.38 3.11 15.13
C ASN A 75 -14.26 4.06 14.70
N GLU A 76 -13.00 3.61 14.75
CA GLU A 76 -11.84 4.37 14.28
C GLU A 76 -11.61 4.20 12.77
N TRP A 77 -12.31 3.25 12.14
CA TRP A 77 -12.18 2.87 10.73
C TRP A 77 -13.47 3.11 9.94
N ILE A 78 -14.24 4.15 10.30
CA ILE A 78 -15.47 4.55 9.60
C ILE A 78 -15.15 5.26 8.27
N SER A 79 -14.03 5.99 8.22
CA SER A 79 -13.57 6.68 7.02
C SER A 79 -12.04 6.73 6.97
N LEU A 80 -11.47 6.93 5.79
CA LEU A 80 -10.02 7.10 5.61
C LEU A 80 -9.48 8.26 6.48
N GLY A 81 -10.26 9.34 6.65
CA GLY A 81 -9.89 10.46 7.50
C GLY A 81 -9.79 10.09 8.97
N ALA A 82 -10.79 9.36 9.50
CA ALA A 82 -10.83 8.91 10.89
C ALA A 82 -9.61 8.03 11.24
N VAL A 83 -9.36 6.99 10.44
CA VAL A 83 -8.21 6.09 10.67
C VAL A 83 -6.89 6.82 10.50
N THR A 84 -6.78 7.73 9.53
CA THR A 84 -5.56 8.54 9.34
C THR A 84 -5.28 9.38 10.58
N HIS A 85 -6.29 10.09 11.08
CA HIS A 85 -6.15 10.91 12.27
C HIS A 85 -5.77 10.06 13.49
N ARG A 86 -6.38 8.87 13.65
CA ARG A 86 -6.02 7.93 14.71
C ARG A 86 -4.58 7.47 14.62
N MET A 87 -4.14 7.00 13.45
CA MET A 87 -2.78 6.53 13.23
C MET A 87 -1.75 7.65 13.41
N GLN A 88 -2.07 8.89 13.01
CA GLN A 88 -1.24 10.07 13.28
C GLN A 88 -1.09 10.31 14.79
N ALA A 89 -2.18 10.22 15.56
CA ALA A 89 -2.14 10.41 17.01
C ALA A 89 -1.29 9.34 17.71
N ILE A 90 -1.37 8.09 17.24
CA ILE A 90 -0.52 6.98 17.71
C ILE A 90 0.95 7.25 17.36
N ALA A 91 1.24 7.63 16.10
CA ALA A 91 2.58 7.96 15.63
C ALA A 91 3.23 9.10 16.43
N ASN A 92 2.49 10.18 16.71
CA ASN A 92 2.96 11.31 17.50
C ASN A 92 3.46 10.91 18.90
N ASN A 93 2.89 9.86 19.50
CA ASN A 93 3.31 9.38 20.80
C ASN A 93 4.51 8.42 20.69
N ILE A 94 4.42 7.42 19.81
CA ILE A 94 5.45 6.38 19.66
C ILE A 94 6.79 6.98 19.21
N CYS A 95 6.77 7.94 18.28
CA CYS A 95 7.98 8.55 17.74
C CYS A 95 8.71 9.52 18.67
N LYS A 96 8.26 9.63 19.94
CA LYS A 96 9.06 10.22 21.02
C LYS A 96 10.26 9.34 21.38
N ARG A 97 10.16 8.03 21.12
CA ARG A 97 11.25 7.06 21.31
C ARG A 97 12.33 7.26 20.23
N ALA A 98 13.57 6.89 20.57
CA ALA A 98 14.74 7.03 19.70
C ALA A 98 14.90 5.86 18.71
N SER A 99 13.83 5.49 18.00
CA SER A 99 13.83 4.44 16.98
C SER A 99 13.05 4.88 15.74
N TYR A 100 13.26 4.16 14.64
CA TYR A 100 12.42 4.24 13.45
C TYR A 100 11.22 3.31 13.57
N PHE A 101 10.10 3.73 12.98
CA PHE A 101 8.86 3.00 13.09
C PHE A 101 8.15 2.89 11.75
N LEU A 102 7.59 1.71 11.50
CA LEU A 102 6.53 1.51 10.53
C LEU A 102 5.30 1.03 11.30
N LEU A 103 4.21 1.78 11.21
CA LEU A 103 2.97 1.44 11.90
C LEU A 103 1.98 0.87 10.89
N LEU A 104 1.37 -0.24 11.24
CA LEU A 104 0.31 -0.89 10.48
C LEU A 104 -0.98 -0.73 11.25
N GLY A 105 -2.04 -0.28 10.58
CA GLY A 105 -3.38 -0.26 11.11
C GLY A 105 -4.25 -1.29 10.39
N THR A 106 -5.12 -1.98 11.12
CA THR A 106 -6.22 -2.74 10.54
C THR A 106 -7.40 -2.80 11.49
N LYS A 107 -8.61 -3.05 11.00
CA LYS A 107 -9.78 -3.37 11.84
C LYS A 107 -10.09 -4.87 11.83
N ASP A 108 -9.95 -5.50 10.67
CA ASP A 108 -10.46 -6.85 10.36
C ASP A 108 -9.62 -7.57 9.29
N TYR A 109 -8.40 -7.08 9.04
CA TYR A 109 -7.47 -7.59 8.03
C TYR A 109 -7.95 -7.50 6.57
N ARG A 110 -9.13 -6.96 6.28
CA ARG A 110 -9.56 -6.71 4.88
C ARG A 110 -8.80 -5.55 4.24
N GLN A 111 -8.29 -4.66 5.08
CA GLN A 111 -7.44 -3.53 4.69
C GLN A 111 -6.30 -3.38 5.69
N LEU A 112 -5.13 -2.98 5.17
CA LEU A 112 -3.95 -2.69 5.97
C LEU A 112 -3.44 -1.29 5.64
N MET A 113 -3.47 -0.37 6.61
CA MET A 113 -2.88 0.95 6.45
C MET A 113 -1.44 0.93 6.92
N LEU A 114 -0.49 1.15 6.01
CA LEU A 114 0.92 1.35 6.33
C LEU A 114 1.15 2.84 6.59
N VAL A 115 1.86 3.16 7.66
CA VAL A 115 2.14 4.52 8.10
C VAL A 115 3.62 4.64 8.46
N SER A 116 4.35 5.47 7.73
CA SER A 116 5.72 5.86 8.05
C SER A 116 5.73 7.29 8.59
N PRO A 117 5.99 7.47 9.90
CA PRO A 117 6.16 8.77 10.52
C PRO A 117 7.35 9.52 9.92
N CYS A 118 7.22 10.83 9.73
CA CYS A 118 8.30 11.70 9.29
C CYS A 118 8.39 12.94 10.18
N LYS A 119 9.59 13.20 10.69
CA LYS A 119 9.91 14.42 11.43
C LYS A 119 10.24 15.52 10.43
N SER A 120 9.58 16.66 10.57
CA SER A 120 9.79 17.86 9.75
C SER A 120 9.82 19.09 10.67
N PHE A 121 10.30 20.21 10.17
CA PHE A 121 10.22 21.49 10.88
C PHE A 121 9.19 22.39 10.20
N ASP A 122 8.40 23.10 10.99
CA ASP A 122 7.55 24.16 10.47
C ASP A 122 8.36 25.43 10.17
N ALA A 123 7.69 26.47 9.67
CA ALA A 123 8.34 27.75 9.33
C ALA A 123 8.95 28.46 10.56
N GLN A 124 8.51 28.11 11.76
CA GLN A 124 8.97 28.62 13.05
C GLN A 124 10.02 27.71 13.70
N MET A 125 10.55 26.73 12.96
CA MET A 125 11.55 25.76 13.44
C MET A 125 11.04 24.85 14.57
N ASN A 126 9.72 24.71 14.74
CA ASN A 126 9.16 23.72 15.65
C ASN A 126 9.14 22.34 14.98
N LEU A 127 9.50 21.33 15.75
CA LEU A 127 9.42 19.94 15.30
C LEU A 127 7.95 19.55 15.09
N LYS A 128 7.59 19.25 13.85
CA LYS A 128 6.28 18.73 13.45
C LYS A 128 6.42 17.32 12.91
N LEU A 129 5.65 16.40 13.51
CA LEU A 129 5.54 15.04 13.00
C LEU A 129 4.40 14.95 11.99
N ASN A 130 4.74 14.52 10.77
CA ASN A 130 3.81 14.18 9.71
C ASN A 130 3.82 12.66 9.50
N ILE A 131 2.89 12.14 8.70
CA ILE A 131 2.91 10.75 8.28
C ILE A 131 2.82 10.63 6.76
N HIS A 132 3.57 9.69 6.23
CA HIS A 132 3.34 9.11 4.91
C HIS A 132 2.53 7.82 5.09
N LYS A 133 1.60 7.55 4.18
CA LYS A 133 0.68 6.41 4.33
C LYS A 133 0.34 5.75 3.01
N CYS A 134 0.08 4.46 3.07
CA CYS A 134 -0.49 3.66 1.99
C CYS A 134 -1.59 2.78 2.57
N LEU A 135 -2.63 2.50 1.79
CA LEU A 135 -3.70 1.60 2.17
C LEU A 135 -3.64 0.43 1.19
N ILE A 136 -3.48 -0.75 1.73
CA ILE A 136 -3.43 -2.01 0.99
C ILE A 136 -4.80 -2.65 1.11
N ASN A 137 -5.43 -2.94 -0.03
CA ASN A 137 -6.64 -3.76 -0.05
C ASN A 137 -6.23 -5.22 0.02
N VAL A 138 -6.51 -5.86 1.16
CA VAL A 138 -6.14 -7.26 1.38
C VAL A 138 -7.22 -8.20 0.84
N ALA A 139 -8.48 -7.78 0.89
CA ALA A 139 -9.60 -8.55 0.39
C ALA A 139 -9.58 -8.68 -1.14
N ASP A 140 -9.11 -7.66 -1.84
CA ASP A 140 -8.93 -7.64 -3.30
C ASP A 140 -7.65 -6.86 -3.67
N PRO A 141 -6.47 -7.48 -3.53
CA PRO A 141 -5.20 -6.82 -3.76
C PRO A 141 -4.90 -6.67 -5.24
N SER A 142 -4.38 -5.50 -5.59
CA SER A 142 -3.91 -5.19 -6.92
C SER A 142 -2.39 -5.37 -7.05
N TYR A 143 -1.89 -5.42 -8.30
CA TYR A 143 -0.45 -5.35 -8.53
C TYR A 143 0.18 -4.03 -8.04
N TYR A 144 -0.62 -2.97 -7.89
CA TYR A 144 -0.17 -1.73 -7.27
C TYR A 144 0.17 -1.95 -5.79
N ASP A 145 -0.72 -2.62 -5.05
CA ASP A 145 -0.49 -2.97 -3.64
C ASP A 145 0.78 -3.81 -3.47
N LEU A 146 0.93 -4.82 -4.33
CA LEU A 146 2.10 -5.69 -4.37
C LEU A 146 3.38 -4.90 -4.64
N ASN A 147 3.41 -4.06 -5.68
CA ASN A 147 4.56 -3.22 -5.99
C ASN A 147 4.94 -2.29 -4.81
N ARG A 148 3.94 -1.78 -4.07
CA ARG A 148 4.16 -0.90 -2.92
C ARG A 148 4.78 -1.64 -1.75
N LEU A 149 4.34 -2.87 -1.49
CA LEU A 149 4.94 -3.74 -0.48
C LEU A 149 6.36 -4.16 -0.86
N GLU A 150 6.59 -4.55 -2.12
CA GLU A 150 7.94 -4.91 -2.59
C GLU A 150 8.92 -3.74 -2.51
N LYS A 151 8.44 -2.49 -2.71
CA LYS A 151 9.27 -1.28 -2.57
C LYS A 151 9.81 -1.09 -1.16
N ILE A 152 9.16 -1.61 -0.12
CA ILE A 152 9.63 -1.49 1.27
C ILE A 152 10.41 -2.71 1.76
N ALA A 153 10.87 -3.58 0.85
CA ALA A 153 11.68 -4.73 1.21
C ALA A 153 12.98 -4.32 1.93
N ALA A 154 13.41 -5.15 2.87
CA ALA A 154 14.48 -4.87 3.84
C ALA A 154 15.75 -5.73 3.65
N PHE A 155 15.81 -6.55 2.59
CA PHE A 155 16.91 -7.50 2.37
C PHE A 155 18.30 -6.83 2.39
N ASN A 156 19.10 -7.19 3.39
CA ASN A 156 20.48 -6.72 3.58
C ASN A 156 20.61 -5.19 3.69
N LEU A 157 19.56 -4.50 4.12
CA LEU A 157 19.55 -3.06 4.29
C LEU A 157 19.69 -2.67 5.77
N SER A 158 20.35 -1.55 6.03
CA SER A 158 20.39 -0.98 7.38
C SER A 158 19.02 -0.41 7.78
N PRO A 159 18.67 -0.39 9.09
CA PRO A 159 17.42 0.18 9.59
C PRO A 159 17.14 1.61 9.08
N GLN A 160 18.17 2.46 9.05
CA GLN A 160 18.06 3.83 8.51
C GLN A 160 17.69 3.84 7.02
N THR A 161 18.30 2.97 6.21
CA THR A 161 18.01 2.87 4.78
C THR A 161 16.58 2.38 4.54
N ILE A 162 16.16 1.36 5.29
CA ILE A 162 14.79 0.84 5.26
C ILE A 162 13.80 1.96 5.57
N TYR A 163 14.04 2.75 6.62
CA TYR A 163 13.20 3.88 6.99
C TYR A 163 13.09 4.94 5.88
N GLN A 164 14.20 5.31 5.24
CA GLN A 164 14.19 6.26 4.11
C GLN A 164 13.39 5.72 2.92
N ILE A 165 13.55 4.43 2.60
CA ILE A 165 12.78 3.77 1.55
C ILE A 165 11.29 3.77 1.89
N GLN A 166 10.91 3.42 3.12
CA GLN A 166 9.53 3.46 3.60
C GLN A 166 8.93 4.87 3.45
N GLN A 167 9.66 5.91 3.85
CA GLN A 167 9.22 7.29 3.68
C GLN A 167 8.96 7.61 2.21
N SER A 168 9.85 7.21 1.30
CA SER A 168 9.69 7.48 -0.14
C SER A 168 8.53 6.69 -0.76
N ALA A 169 8.38 5.41 -0.42
CA ALA A 169 7.39 4.51 -1.00
C ALA A 169 5.97 4.88 -0.60
N LEU A 170 5.80 5.37 0.64
CA LEU A 170 4.51 5.70 1.24
C LEU A 170 4.10 7.18 1.04
N ARG A 171 4.96 8.04 0.47
CA ARG A 171 4.69 9.48 0.29
C ARG A 171 3.59 9.79 -0.73
N PHE A 172 3.19 8.81 -1.55
CA PHE A 172 2.30 9.01 -2.70
C PHE A 172 0.80 8.90 -2.34
N GLY A 173 0.29 9.88 -1.59
CA GLY A 173 -1.13 9.96 -1.20
C GLY A 173 -2.11 10.37 -2.31
N LYS A 174 -1.68 10.58 -3.57
CA LYS A 174 -2.56 11.11 -4.64
C LYS A 174 -3.50 10.06 -5.25
N TYR A 175 -3.26 8.76 -5.05
CA TYR A 175 -4.07 7.71 -5.69
C TYR A 175 -5.19 7.12 -4.83
N GLN A 176 -5.20 7.33 -3.50
CA GLN A 176 -6.28 6.82 -2.63
C GLN A 176 -7.66 7.42 -2.94
N ARG A 177 -7.75 8.62 -3.54
CA ARG A 177 -9.03 9.17 -4.05
C ARG A 177 -9.45 8.59 -5.41
N LYS A 178 -8.54 7.95 -6.15
CA LYS A 178 -8.80 7.44 -7.51
C LYS A 178 -9.19 5.96 -7.53
N PHE A 179 -8.94 5.21 -6.46
CA PHE A 179 -9.34 3.79 -6.40
C PHE A 179 -10.85 3.58 -6.19
N GLU A 180 -11.63 4.62 -5.90
CA GLU A 180 -13.09 4.57 -5.99
C GLU A 180 -13.60 4.76 -7.44
N THR A 181 -12.76 5.29 -8.35
CA THR A 181 -13.11 5.51 -9.75
C THR A 181 -11.87 5.44 -10.67
N LEU A 182 -11.72 4.31 -11.37
CA LEU A 182 -10.93 4.09 -12.60
C LEU A 182 -9.52 3.45 -12.49
N ASP A 183 -9.49 2.23 -13.05
CA ASP A 183 -8.48 1.60 -13.91
C ASP A 183 -7.06 1.40 -13.36
N SER A 184 -6.94 0.38 -12.50
CA SER A 184 -5.70 -0.16 -11.92
C SER A 184 -4.71 -0.68 -12.96
N VAL A 185 -5.16 -1.08 -14.15
CA VAL A 185 -4.32 -1.62 -15.25
C VAL A 185 -3.47 -0.51 -15.86
N ARG A 186 -4.06 0.66 -16.10
CA ARG A 186 -3.39 1.83 -16.68
C ARG A 186 -2.22 2.29 -15.82
N ILE A 187 -2.40 2.31 -14.50
CA ILE A 187 -1.38 2.73 -13.53
C ILE A 187 -0.21 1.73 -13.51
N TYR A 188 -0.50 0.43 -13.53
CA TYR A 188 0.50 -0.62 -13.55
C TYR A 188 1.39 -0.56 -14.81
N LEU A 189 0.79 -0.34 -15.98
CA LEU A 189 1.52 -0.22 -17.26
C LEU A 189 2.44 1.01 -17.31
N GLN A 190 2.05 2.11 -16.66
CA GLN A 190 2.87 3.32 -16.51
C GLN A 190 4.08 3.10 -15.60
N GLU A 191 3.89 2.40 -14.47
CA GLU A 191 4.97 2.17 -13.47
C GLU A 191 6.06 1.21 -13.99
N ILE A 192 5.75 0.28 -14.89
CA ILE A 192 6.74 -0.66 -15.43
C ILE A 192 7.48 -0.13 -16.68
N GLY A 193 7.14 1.06 -17.17
CA GLY A 193 7.80 1.70 -18.33
C GLY A 193 7.70 0.90 -19.64
N ARG A 194 6.85 -0.13 -19.70
CA ARG A 194 6.83 -1.07 -20.84
C ARG A 194 5.98 -0.60 -22.01
N ILE A 195 5.05 0.33 -21.80
CA ILE A 195 4.18 0.86 -22.86
C ILE A 195 3.91 2.33 -22.58
N GLN A 196 4.11 3.18 -23.59
CA GLN A 196 3.66 4.57 -23.57
C GLN A 196 2.14 4.56 -23.64
N LEU A 197 1.46 4.93 -22.54
CA LEU A 197 0.00 4.96 -22.52
C LEU A 197 -0.50 6.08 -23.43
N LEU A 198 -1.44 5.73 -24.30
CA LEU A 198 -2.12 6.68 -25.17
C LEU A 198 -2.82 7.75 -24.31
N LYS A 199 -2.74 9.00 -24.74
CA LYS A 199 -3.58 10.08 -24.21
C LYS A 199 -5.04 9.80 -24.56
N THR A 200 -5.98 10.38 -23.83
CA THR A 200 -7.43 10.19 -24.08
C THR A 200 -7.82 10.51 -25.54
N SER A 201 -7.19 11.52 -26.15
CA SER A 201 -7.38 11.83 -27.57
C SER A 201 -6.91 10.72 -28.51
N GLU A 202 -5.81 10.06 -28.16
CA GLU A 202 -5.21 8.96 -28.92
C GLU A 202 -6.00 7.67 -28.72
N GLU A 203 -6.55 7.43 -27.51
CA GLU A 203 -7.48 6.32 -27.23
C GLU A 203 -8.75 6.45 -28.07
N ILE A 204 -9.33 7.66 -28.15
CA ILE A 204 -10.51 7.93 -28.98
C ILE A 204 -10.20 7.74 -30.47
N ALA A 205 -9.02 8.20 -30.92
CA ALA A 205 -8.59 8.02 -32.31
C ALA A 205 -8.40 6.54 -32.67
N LEU A 206 -7.78 5.76 -31.77
CA LEU A 206 -7.57 4.33 -31.94
C LEU A 206 -8.91 3.59 -31.96
N ALA A 207 -9.83 3.91 -31.06
CA ALA A 207 -11.15 3.29 -31.04
C ALA A 207 -11.92 3.52 -32.36
N ARG A 208 -11.80 4.71 -32.95
CA ARG A 208 -12.38 5.01 -34.28
C ARG A 208 -11.73 4.19 -35.39
N GLN A 209 -10.41 4.01 -35.35
CA GLN A 209 -9.70 3.17 -36.34
C GLN A 209 -10.10 1.70 -36.22
N VAL A 210 -10.24 1.18 -35.00
CA VAL A 210 -10.72 -0.20 -34.77
C VAL A 210 -12.13 -0.38 -35.33
N ALA A 211 -13.05 0.55 -35.05
CA ALA A 211 -14.41 0.48 -35.58
C ALA A 211 -14.43 0.48 -37.12
N GLN A 212 -13.62 1.32 -37.76
CA GLN A 212 -13.50 1.32 -39.23
C GLN A 212 -12.92 0.01 -39.77
N LEU A 213 -11.93 -0.57 -39.10
CA LEU A 213 -11.36 -1.85 -39.50
C LEU A 213 -12.37 -3.00 -39.35
N GLU A 214 -13.19 -3.00 -38.30
CA GLU A 214 -14.26 -3.97 -38.12
C GLU A 214 -15.33 -3.87 -39.21
N GLU A 215 -15.72 -2.65 -39.61
CA GLU A 215 -16.64 -2.43 -40.73
C GLU A 215 -16.07 -2.97 -42.05
N LEU A 216 -14.79 -2.68 -42.33
CA LEU A 216 -14.11 -3.19 -43.53
C LEU A 216 -14.01 -4.71 -43.53
N ASP A 217 -13.76 -5.32 -42.37
CA ASP A 217 -13.74 -6.78 -42.24
C ASP A 217 -15.12 -7.40 -42.43
N HIS A 218 -16.18 -6.70 -41.98
CA HIS A 218 -17.56 -7.12 -42.21
C HIS A 218 -17.90 -7.08 -43.70
N ILE A 219 -17.56 -5.99 -44.40
CA ILE A 219 -17.73 -5.85 -45.85
C ILE A 219 -16.95 -6.93 -46.60
N ARG A 220 -15.69 -7.18 -46.22
CA ARG A 220 -14.86 -8.22 -46.83
C ARG A 220 -15.51 -9.60 -46.70
N LYS A 221 -16.07 -9.94 -45.53
CA LYS A 221 -16.76 -11.22 -45.30
C LYS A 221 -18.03 -11.35 -46.14
N GLU A 222 -18.82 -10.28 -46.29
CA GLU A 222 -20.01 -10.29 -47.14
C GLU A 222 -19.66 -10.42 -48.64
N LEU A 223 -18.62 -9.74 -49.10
CA LEU A 223 -18.10 -9.89 -50.46
C LEU A 223 -17.58 -11.32 -50.70
N GLN A 224 -16.86 -11.92 -49.76
CA GLN A 224 -16.41 -13.30 -49.85
C GLN A 224 -17.58 -14.30 -49.93
N LYS A 225 -18.62 -14.12 -49.12
CA LYS A 225 -19.85 -14.96 -49.21
C LYS A 225 -20.53 -14.82 -50.56
N THR A 226 -20.54 -13.62 -51.13
CA THR A 226 -21.17 -13.35 -52.43
C THR A 226 -20.35 -13.93 -53.58
N LEU A 227 -19.02 -13.88 -53.48
CA LEU A 227 -18.11 -14.45 -54.47
C LEU A 227 -18.02 -15.98 -54.41
N GLN A 228 -18.20 -16.59 -53.24
CA GLN A 228 -18.31 -18.05 -53.07
C GLN A 228 -19.68 -18.63 -53.47
N ARG A 229 -20.65 -17.77 -53.82
CA ARG A 229 -21.99 -18.16 -54.33
C ARG A 229 -22.08 -18.15 -55.87
N LYS A 230 -20.96 -17.97 -56.57
CA LYS A 230 -20.82 -18.20 -58.02
C LYS A 230 -19.89 -19.39 -58.25
#